data_AF-A0A9C6TKB0-F1
#
_entry.id   AF-A0A9C6TKB0-F1
#
_cell.length_a   1.000
_cell.length_b   1.000
_cell.length_c   1.000
_cell.angle_alpha   90.00
_cell.angle_beta   90.00
_cell.angle_gamma   90.00
#
_symmetry.space_group_name_H-M   'P 1'
#
loop_
_entity.id
_entity.type
_entity.pdbx_description
1 polymer ?
#
loop_
_entity_poly.entity_id
_entity_poly.type
_entity_poly.pdbx_seq_one_letter_code
_entity_poly.pdbx_strand_id
1 'polypeptide(L)'
;MHIEKNVCDNILYTLLNDKAKSKDNLKARKDLKEIGIRHDLWPSDNGSYHLSLFSLTRDTKKLFLSALKNVVLPDGYSSNISRCVDEGQKKIFGLKSHDCHILLEELLPIAVRHLLPDHVTAVLAEFGSFFKILCGKSLSNSELDKLQQRIVVVLCQLEMLFPPSFFTVMVHLTVHLVDEAKLGGPVHYRYMYPIERELGHLKSHVRNRAQAEASIAEGYLAEECLTFCSRYFEDIETRFNRARRVCDDPLDKGCSKSCLFPPVGKAGSSGTIFTLNEKQKLQAHRYVLLNCPAVKDYVNEFREYIRRSSKGRRPNPTDIEKRVFKEFVSWFEKRIMNPDTIEQLSIDIKFLARGPLSNATRYSACKINGCTFRTIAREEGLRTQNSGVYLTSSTPCVASRVDKNLRQGDVPYYGKLEDIIEVSYYGRFTVVLFKCKWADSTRHRGYRRDQWHFHCVNFERPIHTGEHEEDEPYILASQASMVYYVDDVVNKGWSIVVHLKPRDLYEMGDEIEEAADEDEPHQEQALDQYFGNSDEYIQLATNHLIDDVVNS
;
A
#
# COMPACT_ATOMS: atom_id res chain seq x y z
N MET A 1 13.75 -11.48 -17.82
CA MET A 1 13.23 -10.96 -19.11
C MET A 1 12.58 -9.60 -18.87
N HIS A 2 12.73 -8.61 -19.76
CA HIS A 2 12.16 -7.26 -19.60
C HIS A 2 10.71 -7.14 -20.12
N ILE A 3 9.89 -8.20 -19.99
CA ILE A 3 8.55 -8.24 -20.59
C ILE A 3 7.69 -7.09 -20.04
N GLU A 4 7.53 -6.99 -18.72
CA GLU A 4 6.76 -5.91 -18.08
C GLU A 4 7.21 -4.51 -18.50
N LYS A 5 8.52 -4.27 -18.55
CA LYS A 5 9.05 -2.99 -19.00
C LYS A 5 8.60 -2.67 -20.42
N ASN A 6 8.73 -3.64 -21.33
CA ASN A 6 8.35 -3.45 -22.73
C ASN A 6 6.85 -3.27 -22.91
N VAL A 7 6.04 -4.01 -22.14
CA VAL A 7 4.58 -3.88 -22.10
C VAL A 7 4.19 -2.49 -21.57
N CYS A 8 4.75 -2.08 -20.43
CA CYS A 8 4.53 -0.77 -19.83
C CYS A 8 4.93 0.36 -20.80
N ASP A 9 6.11 0.29 -21.41
CA ASP A 9 6.57 1.25 -22.41
C ASP A 9 5.61 1.31 -23.61
N ASN A 10 5.18 0.15 -24.14
CA ASN A 10 4.21 0.09 -25.24
C ASN A 10 2.89 0.80 -24.87
N ILE A 11 2.34 0.53 -23.68
CA ILE A 11 1.12 1.19 -23.20
C ILE A 11 1.37 2.69 -23.07
N LEU A 12 2.35 3.11 -22.26
CA LEU A 12 2.60 4.52 -21.97
C LEU A 12 2.82 5.36 -23.22
N TYR A 13 3.66 4.90 -24.14
CA TYR A 13 3.95 5.66 -25.36
C TYR A 13 2.78 5.69 -26.34
N THR A 14 1.91 4.69 -26.31
CA THR A 14 0.69 4.66 -27.12
C THR A 14 -0.40 5.58 -26.53
N LEU A 15 -0.61 5.55 -25.20
CA LEU A 15 -1.54 6.45 -24.51
C LEU A 15 -1.11 7.92 -24.66
N LEU A 16 0.19 8.20 -24.55
CA LEU A 16 0.76 9.55 -24.71
C LEU A 16 0.89 9.98 -26.17
N ASN A 17 0.59 9.11 -27.14
CA ASN A 17 0.81 9.35 -28.57
C ASN A 17 2.21 9.94 -28.84
N ASP A 18 3.25 9.25 -28.36
CA ASP A 18 4.64 9.66 -28.60
C ASP A 18 5.00 9.46 -30.08
N LYS A 19 5.57 10.49 -30.71
CA LYS A 19 5.85 10.50 -32.15
C LYS A 19 6.76 9.37 -32.61
N ALA A 20 7.69 8.92 -31.77
CA ALA A 20 8.69 7.92 -32.15
C ALA A 20 8.32 6.51 -31.69
N LYS A 21 7.62 6.40 -30.55
CA LYS A 21 7.42 5.11 -29.87
C LYS A 21 5.97 4.63 -29.82
N SER A 22 5.00 5.48 -30.15
CA SER A 22 3.59 5.08 -30.18
C SER A 22 3.38 3.91 -31.13
N LYS A 23 2.61 2.92 -30.67
CA LYS A 23 2.14 1.82 -31.53
C LYS A 23 0.98 2.27 -32.41
N ASP A 24 0.31 3.34 -32.04
CA ASP A 24 -0.68 4.01 -32.85
C ASP A 24 -0.02 5.13 -33.66
N ASN A 25 0.33 4.85 -34.91
CA ASN A 25 1.00 5.79 -35.82
C ASN A 25 0.44 5.65 -37.26
N LEU A 26 0.81 6.57 -38.15
CA LEU A 26 0.29 6.59 -39.52
C LEU A 26 0.46 5.28 -40.28
N LYS A 27 1.56 4.54 -40.05
CA LYS A 27 1.77 3.25 -40.70
C LYS A 27 0.75 2.23 -40.20
N ALA A 28 0.59 2.11 -38.88
CA ALA A 28 -0.45 1.27 -38.29
C ALA A 28 -1.85 1.62 -38.81
N ARG A 29 -2.17 2.91 -39.00
CA ARG A 29 -3.45 3.34 -39.59
C ARG A 29 -3.63 2.93 -41.04
N LYS A 30 -2.57 3.01 -41.85
CA LYS A 30 -2.60 2.54 -43.25
C LYS A 30 -2.76 1.03 -43.32
N ASP A 31 -2.10 0.29 -42.42
CA ASP A 31 -2.24 -1.16 -42.33
C ASP A 31 -3.70 -1.55 -42.01
N LEU A 32 -4.38 -0.83 -41.09
CA LEU A 32 -5.83 -1.03 -40.83
C LEU A 32 -6.68 -0.82 -42.09
N LYS A 33 -6.36 0.20 -42.90
CA LYS A 33 -7.05 0.49 -44.17
C LYS A 33 -6.81 -0.60 -45.22
N GLU A 34 -5.61 -1.12 -45.29
CA GLU A 34 -5.25 -2.21 -46.21
C GLU A 34 -5.94 -3.53 -45.83
N ILE A 35 -6.02 -3.84 -44.53
CA ILE A 35 -6.67 -5.05 -44.01
C ILE A 35 -8.20 -4.95 -44.08
N GLY A 36 -8.76 -3.74 -44.23
CA GLY A 36 -10.20 -3.55 -44.36
C GLY A 36 -10.96 -3.58 -43.03
N ILE A 37 -10.30 -3.28 -41.91
CA ILE A 37 -10.90 -3.28 -40.56
C ILE A 37 -10.82 -1.89 -39.93
N ARG A 38 -11.67 -1.62 -38.93
CA ARG A 38 -11.63 -0.38 -38.12
C ARG A 38 -11.66 0.89 -38.97
N HIS A 39 -12.68 1.02 -39.83
CA HIS A 39 -12.87 2.18 -40.72
C HIS A 39 -12.83 3.52 -39.99
N ASP A 40 -13.28 3.55 -38.74
CA ASP A 40 -13.23 4.69 -37.80
C ASP A 40 -11.80 5.20 -37.54
N LEU A 41 -10.81 4.32 -37.67
CA LEU A 41 -9.41 4.60 -37.38
C LEU A 41 -8.58 4.93 -38.64
N TRP A 42 -9.20 4.96 -39.82
CA TRP A 42 -8.47 5.14 -41.06
C TRP A 42 -7.88 6.56 -41.19
N PRO A 43 -6.68 6.69 -41.81
CA PRO A 43 -6.14 8.00 -42.09
C PRO A 43 -6.86 8.61 -43.30
N SER A 44 -6.98 9.94 -43.27
CA SER A 44 -7.38 10.74 -44.43
C SER A 44 -6.36 10.62 -45.56
N ASP A 45 -6.72 11.00 -46.77
CA ASP A 45 -5.82 10.93 -47.94
C ASP A 45 -4.56 11.80 -47.76
N ASN A 46 -4.67 12.87 -46.96
CA ASN A 46 -3.55 13.74 -46.60
C ASN A 46 -2.64 13.14 -45.49
N GLY A 47 -2.95 11.94 -44.99
CA GLY A 47 -2.20 11.27 -43.93
C GLY A 47 -2.53 11.74 -42.51
N SER A 48 -3.47 12.66 -42.32
CA SER A 48 -3.98 13.06 -41.01
C SER A 48 -4.97 12.03 -40.45
N TYR A 49 -5.03 11.88 -39.13
CA TYR A 49 -5.98 10.99 -38.46
C TYR A 49 -6.37 11.54 -37.09
N HIS A 50 -7.54 11.14 -36.61
CA HIS A 50 -8.03 11.51 -35.27
C HIS A 50 -7.36 10.65 -34.19
N LEU A 51 -7.25 11.21 -32.98
CA LEU A 51 -6.79 10.45 -31.81
C LEU A 51 -7.74 9.27 -31.53
N SER A 52 -7.15 8.13 -31.15
CA SER A 52 -7.91 6.96 -30.70
C SER A 52 -8.56 7.19 -29.33
N LEU A 53 -9.59 6.40 -29.03
CA LEU A 53 -10.25 6.33 -27.72
C LEU A 53 -9.30 6.05 -26.54
N PHE A 54 -8.19 5.35 -26.78
CA PHE A 54 -7.17 5.04 -25.79
C PHE A 54 -6.08 6.13 -25.71
N SER A 55 -6.05 7.10 -26.62
CA SER A 55 -5.06 8.16 -26.60
C SER A 55 -5.52 9.29 -25.68
N LEU A 56 -4.63 9.74 -24.80
CA LEU A 56 -4.87 10.90 -23.98
C LEU A 56 -4.87 12.16 -24.86
N THR A 57 -5.87 13.02 -24.68
CA THR A 57 -5.92 14.37 -25.26
C THR A 57 -4.87 15.29 -24.65
N ARG A 58 -4.68 16.48 -25.22
CA ARG A 58 -3.69 17.44 -24.72
C ARG A 58 -3.84 17.78 -23.23
N ASP A 59 -5.07 17.89 -22.75
CA ASP A 59 -5.38 18.32 -21.38
C ASP A 59 -5.36 17.13 -20.42
N THR A 60 -5.86 15.96 -20.84
CA THR A 60 -5.78 14.72 -20.04
C THR A 60 -4.34 14.21 -19.92
N LYS A 61 -3.48 14.38 -20.94
CA LYS A 61 -2.03 14.11 -20.82
C LYS A 61 -1.40 14.92 -19.69
N LYS A 62 -1.78 16.19 -19.54
CA LYS A 62 -1.25 17.04 -18.46
C LYS A 62 -1.65 16.51 -17.09
N LEU A 63 -2.92 16.10 -16.94
CA LEU A 63 -3.41 15.51 -15.70
C LEU A 63 -2.71 14.17 -15.38
N PHE A 64 -2.58 13.30 -16.38
CA PHE A 64 -1.89 12.02 -16.26
C PHE A 64 -0.44 12.19 -15.78
N LEU A 65 0.31 13.08 -16.44
CA LEU A 65 1.70 13.36 -16.07
C LEU A 65 1.78 14.04 -14.70
N SER A 66 0.85 14.94 -14.37
CA SER A 66 0.81 15.56 -13.05
C SER A 66 0.55 14.54 -11.95
N ALA A 67 -0.32 13.55 -12.18
CA ALA A 67 -0.56 12.46 -11.25
C ALA A 67 0.75 11.70 -10.98
N LEU A 68 1.44 11.25 -12.02
CA LEU A 68 2.72 10.54 -11.88
C LEU A 68 3.84 11.41 -11.27
N LYS A 69 3.85 12.71 -11.55
CA LYS A 69 4.87 13.64 -11.04
C LYS A 69 4.70 13.94 -9.55
N ASN A 70 3.45 14.00 -9.08
CA ASN A 70 3.12 14.33 -7.69
C ASN A 70 3.05 13.10 -6.78
N VAL A 71 3.08 11.88 -7.34
CA VAL A 71 3.20 10.64 -6.58
C VAL A 71 4.45 10.67 -5.71
N VAL A 72 4.25 10.52 -4.40
CA VAL A 72 5.30 10.31 -3.41
C VAL A 72 5.20 8.86 -2.96
N LEU A 73 6.29 8.10 -3.00
CA LEU A 73 6.29 6.67 -2.67
C LEU A 73 7.02 6.40 -1.35
N PRO A 74 6.76 5.26 -0.68
CA PRO A 74 7.51 4.89 0.50
C PRO A 74 9.01 4.74 0.25
N ASP A 75 9.79 5.05 1.29
CA ASP A 75 11.24 4.88 1.24
C ASP A 75 11.61 3.43 0.91
N GLY A 76 12.40 3.25 -0.15
CA GLY A 76 12.79 1.94 -0.66
C GLY A 76 11.76 1.26 -1.55
N TYR A 77 10.59 1.86 -1.86
CA TYR A 77 9.55 1.21 -2.68
C TYR A 77 9.73 1.34 -4.20
N SER A 78 10.17 2.50 -4.69
CA SER A 78 10.51 2.71 -6.10
C SER A 78 11.53 3.83 -6.24
N SER A 79 12.03 4.05 -7.45
CA SER A 79 12.81 5.27 -7.71
C SER A 79 11.89 6.50 -7.76
N ASN A 80 12.49 7.69 -7.83
CA ASN A 80 11.73 8.93 -7.88
C ASN A 80 11.16 9.16 -9.29
N ILE A 81 9.95 8.62 -9.54
CA ILE A 81 9.21 8.70 -10.81
C ILE A 81 9.02 10.16 -11.27
N SER A 82 8.93 11.12 -10.35
CA SER A 82 8.81 12.55 -10.66
C SER A 82 9.95 13.05 -11.56
N ARG A 83 11.15 12.48 -11.44
CA ARG A 83 12.32 12.84 -12.28
C ARG A 83 12.19 12.35 -13.73
N CYS A 84 11.34 11.37 -13.97
CA CYS A 84 11.09 10.80 -15.28
C CYS A 84 10.01 11.57 -16.05
N VAL A 85 9.31 12.50 -15.40
CA VAL A 85 8.16 13.23 -15.97
C VAL A 85 8.55 14.66 -16.36
N ASP A 86 8.36 14.99 -17.64
CA ASP A 86 8.45 16.35 -18.16
C ASP A 86 7.06 16.84 -18.57
N GLU A 87 6.43 17.63 -17.70
CA GLU A 87 5.12 18.25 -17.96
C GLU A 87 5.17 19.31 -19.08
N GLY A 88 6.33 19.96 -19.29
CA GLY A 88 6.49 21.00 -20.31
C GLY A 88 6.46 20.41 -21.71
N GLN A 89 7.26 19.36 -21.92
CA GLN A 89 7.27 18.61 -23.17
C GLN A 89 6.18 17.55 -23.27
N LYS A 90 5.44 17.29 -22.19
CA LYS A 90 4.41 16.25 -22.05
C LYS A 90 4.95 14.85 -22.35
N LYS A 91 6.11 14.55 -21.78
CA LYS A 91 6.85 13.31 -22.02
C LYS A 91 7.21 12.60 -20.72
N ILE A 92 7.44 11.30 -20.86
CA ILE A 92 8.02 10.45 -19.83
C ILE A 92 9.26 9.74 -20.39
N PHE A 93 10.35 9.72 -19.63
CA PHE A 93 11.62 9.12 -20.05
C PHE A 93 12.43 8.61 -18.86
N GLY A 94 13.38 7.70 -19.15
CA GLY A 94 14.35 7.24 -18.14
C GLY A 94 13.78 6.30 -17.07
N LEU A 95 12.56 5.77 -17.28
CA LEU A 95 12.01 4.72 -16.41
C LEU A 95 12.86 3.46 -16.51
N LYS A 96 13.20 2.89 -15.34
CA LYS A 96 13.84 1.59 -15.23
C LYS A 96 12.79 0.48 -15.16
N SER A 97 13.24 -0.76 -15.31
CA SER A 97 12.37 -1.95 -15.26
C SER A 97 11.49 -1.98 -14.00
N HIS A 98 12.06 -1.67 -12.82
CA HIS A 98 11.31 -1.61 -11.56
C HIS A 98 10.30 -0.46 -11.53
N ASP A 99 10.59 0.68 -12.14
CA ASP A 99 9.64 1.80 -12.19
C ASP A 99 8.43 1.44 -13.07
N CYS A 100 8.68 0.75 -14.18
CA CYS A 100 7.63 0.23 -15.06
C CYS A 100 6.75 -0.83 -14.37
N HIS A 101 7.33 -1.69 -13.54
CA HIS A 101 6.61 -2.66 -12.73
C HIS A 101 5.62 -1.95 -11.78
N ILE A 102 6.10 -1.00 -10.98
CA ILE A 102 5.24 -0.21 -10.08
C ILE A 102 4.20 0.63 -10.82
N LEU A 103 4.56 1.16 -12.00
CA LEU A 103 3.60 1.87 -12.85
C LEU A 103 2.49 0.94 -13.33
N LEU A 104 2.83 -0.22 -13.88
CA LEU A 104 1.85 -1.12 -14.48
C LEU A 104 0.89 -1.72 -13.45
N GLU A 105 1.42 -2.14 -12.30
CA GLU A 105 0.66 -2.88 -11.27
C GLU A 105 -0.17 -1.98 -10.36
N GLU A 106 0.29 -0.74 -10.09
CA GLU A 106 -0.37 0.13 -9.10
C GLU A 106 -0.77 1.49 -9.67
N LEU A 107 0.16 2.23 -10.29
CA LEU A 107 -0.07 3.65 -10.56
C LEU A 107 -0.82 3.95 -11.86
N LEU A 108 -0.67 3.11 -12.89
CA LEU A 108 -1.29 3.31 -14.19
C LEU A 108 -2.82 3.27 -14.08
N PRO A 109 -3.45 2.25 -13.44
CA PRO A 109 -4.90 2.22 -13.25
C PRO A 109 -5.40 3.46 -12.51
N ILE A 110 -4.70 3.87 -11.44
CA ILE A 110 -5.02 5.08 -10.66
C ILE A 110 -4.93 6.33 -11.53
N ALA A 111 -3.90 6.44 -12.38
CA ALA A 111 -3.65 7.64 -13.18
C ALA A 111 -4.62 7.79 -14.37
N VAL A 112 -5.15 6.70 -14.93
CA VAL A 112 -6.03 6.74 -16.13
C VAL A 112 -7.52 6.76 -15.82
N ARG A 113 -7.94 6.42 -14.59
CA ARG A 113 -9.33 6.13 -14.21
C ARG A 113 -10.41 7.18 -14.48
N HIS A 114 -10.01 8.44 -14.64
CA HIS A 114 -10.89 9.58 -14.94
C HIS A 114 -10.51 10.27 -16.24
N LEU A 115 -9.55 9.71 -16.98
CA LEU A 115 -8.93 10.32 -18.16
C LEU A 115 -9.25 9.56 -19.46
N LEU A 116 -9.55 8.27 -19.36
CA LEU A 116 -9.92 7.40 -20.47
C LEU A 116 -11.35 6.87 -20.30
N PRO A 117 -12.02 6.46 -21.39
CA PRO A 117 -13.33 5.79 -21.30
C PRO A 117 -13.29 4.56 -20.38
N ASP A 118 -14.41 4.26 -19.73
CA ASP A 118 -14.47 3.19 -18.73
C ASP A 118 -14.00 1.84 -19.28
N HIS A 119 -14.45 1.43 -20.47
CA HIS A 119 -14.03 0.17 -21.07
C HIS A 119 -12.50 0.09 -21.34
N VAL A 120 -11.84 1.22 -21.65
CA VAL A 120 -10.37 1.25 -21.83
C VAL A 120 -9.66 1.15 -20.49
N THR A 121 -10.12 1.95 -19.53
CA THR A 121 -9.61 1.93 -18.16
C THR A 121 -9.72 0.53 -17.58
N ALA A 122 -10.85 -0.14 -17.82
CA ALA A 122 -11.11 -1.46 -17.27
C ALA A 122 -10.09 -2.49 -17.77
N VAL A 123 -9.91 -2.56 -19.09
CA VAL A 123 -8.94 -3.48 -19.71
C VAL A 123 -7.50 -3.19 -19.25
N LEU A 124 -7.10 -1.91 -19.12
CA LEU A 124 -5.77 -1.55 -18.63
C LEU A 124 -5.57 -1.90 -17.15
N ALA A 125 -6.61 -1.72 -16.33
CA ALA A 125 -6.57 -2.07 -14.91
C ALA A 125 -6.52 -3.58 -14.70
N GLU A 126 -7.31 -4.36 -15.45
CA GLU A 126 -7.24 -5.81 -15.45
C GLU A 126 -5.88 -6.32 -15.93
N PHE A 127 -5.29 -5.69 -16.94
CA PHE A 127 -3.95 -6.06 -17.40
C PHE A 127 -2.87 -5.74 -16.36
N GLY A 128 -2.98 -4.63 -15.64
CA GLY A 128 -2.10 -4.32 -14.51
C GLY A 128 -2.27 -5.30 -13.34
N SER A 129 -3.51 -5.65 -13.03
CA SER A 129 -3.88 -6.65 -12.03
C SER A 129 -3.31 -8.03 -12.34
N PHE A 130 -3.32 -8.42 -13.62
CA PHE A 130 -2.69 -9.67 -14.06
C PHE A 130 -1.23 -9.76 -13.62
N PHE A 131 -0.43 -8.71 -13.87
CA PHE A 131 0.96 -8.67 -13.43
C PHE A 131 1.07 -8.67 -11.91
N LYS A 132 0.26 -7.86 -11.21
CA LYS A 132 0.26 -7.79 -9.75
C LYS A 132 0.03 -9.15 -9.09
N ILE A 133 -0.94 -9.94 -9.59
CA ILE A 133 -1.23 -11.29 -9.08
C ILE A 133 -0.10 -12.25 -9.44
N LEU A 134 0.36 -12.25 -10.70
CA LEU A 134 1.43 -13.12 -11.17
C LEU A 134 2.75 -12.90 -10.40
N CYS A 135 3.03 -11.66 -10.01
CA CYS A 135 4.22 -11.22 -9.27
C CYS A 135 4.09 -11.38 -7.76
N GLY A 136 3.02 -12.04 -7.28
CA GLY A 136 2.83 -12.36 -5.87
C GLY A 136 3.97 -13.19 -5.27
N LYS A 137 4.18 -13.03 -3.96
CA LYS A 137 5.21 -13.80 -3.22
C LYS A 137 4.88 -15.29 -3.12
N SER A 138 3.59 -15.59 -3.01
CA SER A 138 3.02 -16.93 -3.00
C SER A 138 2.05 -17.02 -4.18
N LEU A 139 2.01 -18.17 -4.83
CA LEU A 139 1.12 -18.44 -5.95
C LEU A 139 0.44 -19.78 -5.72
N SER A 140 -0.89 -19.82 -5.80
CA SER A 140 -1.63 -21.08 -5.81
C SER A 140 -1.90 -21.55 -7.24
N ASN A 141 -1.81 -22.86 -7.49
CA ASN A 141 -2.09 -23.41 -8.81
C ASN A 141 -3.53 -23.11 -9.27
N SER A 142 -4.49 -23.10 -8.34
CA SER A 142 -5.89 -22.81 -8.65
C SER A 142 -6.13 -21.36 -9.08
N GLU A 143 -5.39 -20.40 -8.50
CA GLU A 143 -5.46 -19.00 -8.93
C GLU A 143 -4.73 -18.81 -10.26
N LEU A 144 -3.61 -19.49 -10.48
CA LEU A 144 -2.91 -19.47 -11.75
C LEU A 144 -3.78 -20.00 -12.90
N ASP A 145 -4.57 -21.06 -12.68
CA ASP A 145 -5.52 -21.55 -13.71
C ASP A 145 -6.57 -20.50 -14.09
N LYS A 146 -7.11 -19.77 -13.10
CA LYS A 146 -8.03 -18.65 -13.36
C LYS A 146 -7.32 -17.50 -14.05
N LEU A 147 -6.08 -17.20 -13.64
CA LEU A 147 -5.27 -16.12 -14.20
C LEU A 147 -4.93 -16.39 -15.67
N GLN A 148 -4.68 -17.65 -16.06
CA GLN A 148 -4.48 -18.06 -17.45
C GLN A 148 -5.71 -17.78 -18.31
N GLN A 149 -6.92 -18.05 -17.80
CA GLN A 149 -8.16 -17.78 -18.52
C GLN A 149 -8.37 -16.27 -18.66
N ARG A 150 -8.11 -15.51 -17.60
CA ARG A 150 -8.24 -14.04 -17.58
C ARG A 150 -7.33 -13.36 -18.60
N ILE A 151 -6.05 -13.73 -18.66
CA ILE A 151 -5.12 -13.06 -19.59
C ILE A 151 -5.50 -13.28 -21.06
N VAL A 152 -6.07 -14.43 -21.40
CA VAL A 152 -6.57 -14.69 -22.76
C VAL A 152 -7.69 -13.70 -23.11
N VAL A 153 -8.66 -13.51 -22.21
CA VAL A 153 -9.76 -12.54 -22.40
C VAL A 153 -9.23 -11.11 -22.47
N VAL A 154 -8.32 -10.73 -21.57
CA VAL A 154 -7.70 -9.40 -21.55
C VAL A 154 -6.97 -9.11 -22.86
N LEU A 155 -6.23 -10.07 -23.41
CA LEU A 155 -5.55 -9.90 -24.70
C LEU A 155 -6.53 -9.71 -25.85
N CYS A 156 -7.64 -10.47 -25.89
CA CYS A 156 -8.70 -10.26 -26.87
C CYS A 156 -9.33 -8.87 -26.76
N GLN A 157 -9.60 -8.40 -25.55
CA GLN A 157 -10.15 -7.05 -25.33
C GLN A 157 -9.16 -5.95 -25.67
N LEU A 158 -7.87 -6.14 -25.36
CA LEU A 158 -6.83 -5.25 -25.86
C LEU A 158 -6.85 -5.22 -27.39
N GLU A 159 -7.08 -6.33 -28.08
CA GLU A 159 -7.10 -6.41 -29.55
C GLU A 159 -8.31 -5.70 -30.15
N MET A 160 -9.44 -5.70 -29.42
CA MET A 160 -10.60 -4.88 -29.77
C MET A 160 -10.31 -3.38 -29.64
N LEU A 161 -9.41 -2.95 -28.74
CA LEU A 161 -9.14 -1.54 -28.48
C LEU A 161 -7.96 -1.00 -29.30
N PHE A 162 -6.82 -1.69 -29.29
CA PHE A 162 -5.54 -1.24 -29.84
C PHE A 162 -5.28 -1.77 -31.25
N PRO A 163 -4.50 -1.04 -32.08
CA PRO A 163 -4.14 -1.51 -33.42
C PRO A 163 -3.20 -2.73 -33.36
N PRO A 164 -3.14 -3.56 -34.43
CA PRO A 164 -2.27 -4.75 -34.49
C PRO A 164 -0.79 -4.48 -34.16
N SER A 165 -0.29 -3.29 -34.48
CA SER A 165 1.06 -2.83 -34.14
C SER A 165 1.36 -2.78 -32.64
N PHE A 166 0.34 -2.74 -31.78
CA PHE A 166 0.47 -2.82 -30.32
C PHE A 166 0.93 -4.19 -29.85
N PHE A 167 0.51 -5.26 -30.54
CA PHE A 167 0.78 -6.66 -30.21
C PHE A 167 2.19 -7.08 -30.65
N THR A 168 3.20 -6.43 -30.05
CA THR A 168 4.57 -6.87 -30.20
C THR A 168 4.75 -8.25 -29.57
N VAL A 169 5.84 -8.95 -29.93
CA VAL A 169 6.20 -10.24 -29.33
C VAL A 169 6.15 -10.19 -27.80
N MET A 170 6.57 -9.08 -27.19
CA MET A 170 6.56 -8.92 -25.73
C MET A 170 5.15 -8.86 -25.13
N VAL A 171 4.18 -8.27 -25.83
CA VAL A 171 2.77 -8.28 -25.38
C VAL A 171 2.19 -9.68 -25.54
N HIS A 172 2.46 -10.35 -26.65
CA HIS A 172 2.00 -11.73 -26.88
C HIS A 172 2.53 -12.71 -25.83
N LEU A 173 3.81 -12.60 -25.44
CA LEU A 173 4.43 -13.47 -24.44
C LEU A 173 3.72 -13.48 -23.08
N THR A 174 2.91 -12.46 -22.77
CA THR A 174 2.17 -12.39 -21.51
C THR A 174 1.22 -13.57 -21.29
N VAL A 175 0.69 -14.15 -22.37
CA VAL A 175 -0.18 -15.34 -22.30
C VAL A 175 0.54 -16.58 -21.77
N HIS A 176 1.87 -16.64 -21.91
CA HIS A 176 2.70 -17.77 -21.49
C HIS A 176 3.28 -17.62 -20.08
N LEU A 177 3.16 -16.44 -19.48
CA LEU A 177 3.79 -16.16 -18.18
C LEU A 177 3.22 -16.99 -17.04
N VAL A 178 1.95 -17.36 -17.12
CA VAL A 178 1.31 -18.20 -16.11
C VAL A 178 1.87 -19.63 -16.16
N ASP A 179 2.02 -20.22 -17.35
CA ASP A 179 2.69 -21.51 -17.51
C ASP A 179 4.16 -21.42 -17.05
N GLU A 180 4.84 -20.31 -17.34
CA GLU A 180 6.19 -20.06 -16.84
C GLU A 180 6.22 -20.01 -15.30
N ALA A 181 5.21 -19.43 -14.65
CA ALA A 181 5.05 -19.41 -13.19
C ALA A 181 4.74 -20.79 -12.60
N LYS A 182 3.91 -21.59 -13.26
CA LYS A 182 3.63 -22.98 -12.84
C LYS A 182 4.89 -23.85 -12.88
N LEU A 183 5.73 -23.67 -13.90
CA LEU A 183 6.95 -24.45 -14.08
C LEU A 183 8.11 -23.96 -13.21
N GLY A 184 8.30 -22.64 -13.13
CA GLY A 184 9.45 -22.01 -12.48
C GLY A 184 9.20 -21.51 -11.06
N GLY A 185 7.98 -21.61 -10.55
CA GLY A 185 7.56 -21.04 -9.27
C GLY A 185 7.40 -19.52 -9.32
N PRO A 186 7.30 -18.86 -8.14
CA PRO A 186 7.09 -17.42 -8.03
C PRO A 186 8.10 -16.59 -8.83
N VAL A 187 7.61 -15.53 -9.47
CA VAL A 187 8.39 -14.73 -10.43
C VAL A 187 9.57 -14.02 -9.76
N HIS A 188 9.46 -13.64 -8.48
CA HIS A 188 10.50 -12.88 -7.79
C HIS A 188 11.84 -13.60 -7.66
N TYR A 189 11.85 -14.93 -7.64
CA TYR A 189 13.08 -15.73 -7.64
C TYR A 189 13.78 -15.75 -9.01
N ARG A 190 13.08 -15.35 -10.07
CA ARG A 190 13.54 -15.39 -11.46
C ARG A 190 13.68 -13.99 -12.07
N TYR A 191 13.49 -12.94 -11.27
CA TYR A 191 13.76 -11.59 -11.72
C TYR A 191 15.21 -11.40 -12.13
N MET A 192 15.42 -10.56 -13.14
CA MET A 192 16.76 -10.13 -13.54
C MET A 192 17.35 -9.07 -12.61
N TYR A 193 16.55 -8.50 -11.68
CA TYR A 193 17.00 -7.41 -10.81
C TYR A 193 18.24 -7.75 -9.98
N PRO A 194 18.38 -8.94 -9.35
CA PRO A 194 19.60 -9.28 -8.62
C PRO A 194 20.81 -9.33 -9.55
N ILE A 195 20.66 -9.92 -10.74
CA ILE A 195 21.73 -10.01 -11.75
C ILE A 195 22.13 -8.62 -12.26
N GLU A 196 21.17 -7.75 -12.59
CA GLU A 196 21.43 -6.38 -13.03
C GLU A 196 22.14 -5.55 -11.94
N ARG A 197 21.76 -5.74 -10.67
CA ARG A 197 22.42 -5.08 -9.54
C ARG A 197 23.85 -5.56 -9.38
N GLU A 198 24.10 -6.86 -9.50
CA GLU A 198 25.44 -7.45 -9.42
C GLU A 198 26.33 -6.94 -10.55
N LEU A 199 25.83 -6.93 -11.79
CA LEU A 199 26.56 -6.37 -12.93
C LEU A 199 26.85 -4.87 -12.73
N GLY A 200 25.92 -4.13 -12.14
CA GLY A 200 26.12 -2.73 -11.75
C GLY A 200 27.21 -2.55 -10.68
N HIS A 201 27.26 -3.45 -9.70
CA HIS A 201 28.29 -3.49 -8.66
C HIS A 201 29.66 -3.81 -9.25
N LEU A 202 29.79 -4.87 -10.06
CA LEU A 202 31.02 -5.21 -10.76
C LEU A 202 31.52 -4.08 -11.66
N LYS A 203 30.61 -3.39 -12.34
CA LYS A 203 30.96 -2.20 -13.14
C LYS A 203 31.59 -1.09 -12.31
N SER A 204 31.28 -0.98 -11.02
CA SER A 204 31.89 0.01 -10.13
C SER A 204 33.37 -0.25 -9.84
N HIS A 205 33.84 -1.50 -10.02
CA HIS A 205 35.25 -1.89 -9.91
C HIS A 205 36.10 -1.45 -11.10
N VAL A 206 35.48 -1.06 -12.22
CA VAL A 206 36.21 -0.62 -13.42
C VAL A 206 36.84 0.75 -13.19
N ARG A 207 38.09 0.76 -12.69
CA ARG A 207 38.92 1.97 -12.53
C ARG A 207 39.67 2.34 -13.81
N ASN A 208 40.10 1.34 -14.59
CA ASN A 208 40.74 1.54 -15.88
C ASN A 208 39.90 0.92 -17.01
N ARG A 209 39.30 1.76 -17.85
CA ARG A 209 38.47 1.29 -18.98
C ARG A 209 39.26 0.57 -20.07
N ALA A 210 40.57 0.79 -20.18
CA ALA A 210 41.43 0.07 -21.13
C ALA A 210 41.73 -1.36 -20.68
N GLN A 211 41.53 -1.66 -19.39
CA GLN A 211 41.78 -2.96 -18.76
C GLN A 211 40.64 -3.29 -17.79
N ALA A 212 39.42 -3.35 -18.33
CA ALA A 212 38.21 -3.48 -17.52
C ALA A 212 38.16 -4.80 -16.75
N GLU A 213 38.51 -5.91 -17.39
CA GLU A 213 38.52 -7.24 -16.79
C GLU A 213 39.50 -7.32 -15.60
N ALA A 214 40.74 -6.86 -15.80
CA ALA A 214 41.75 -6.80 -14.74
C ALA A 214 41.31 -5.89 -13.58
N SER A 215 40.70 -4.74 -13.89
CA SER A 215 40.16 -3.84 -12.86
C SER A 215 39.06 -4.49 -12.02
N ILE A 216 38.16 -5.24 -12.67
CA ILE A 216 37.10 -5.98 -11.98
C ILE A 216 37.69 -7.07 -11.11
N ALA A 217 38.64 -7.86 -11.63
CA ALA A 217 39.28 -8.94 -10.88
C ALA A 217 40.01 -8.41 -9.64
N GLU A 218 40.76 -7.31 -9.77
CA GLU A 218 41.47 -6.68 -8.65
C GLU A 218 40.48 -6.14 -7.59
N GLY A 219 39.45 -5.40 -8.02
CA GLY A 219 38.43 -4.86 -7.13
C GLY A 219 37.64 -5.94 -6.39
N TYR A 220 37.29 -7.01 -7.10
CA TYR A 220 36.61 -8.18 -6.51
C TYR A 220 37.49 -8.91 -5.51
N LEU A 221 38.77 -9.15 -5.82
CA LEU A 221 39.72 -9.78 -4.90
C LEU A 221 39.89 -8.96 -3.61
N ALA A 222 40.00 -7.64 -3.72
CA ALA A 222 40.08 -6.76 -2.56
C ALA A 222 38.80 -6.85 -1.70
N GLU A 223 37.63 -6.87 -2.35
CA GLU A 223 36.33 -7.00 -1.70
C GLU A 223 36.16 -8.36 -0.99
N GLU A 224 36.57 -9.46 -1.60
CA GLU A 224 36.56 -10.79 -0.98
C GLU A 224 37.50 -10.87 0.22
N CYS A 225 38.73 -10.36 0.09
CA CYS A 225 39.69 -10.32 1.20
C CYS A 225 39.12 -9.56 2.41
N LEU A 226 38.54 -8.37 2.17
CA LEU A 226 37.91 -7.58 3.22
C LEU A 226 36.71 -8.30 3.82
N THR A 227 35.89 -8.95 2.99
CA THR A 227 34.73 -9.73 3.45
C THR A 227 35.18 -10.92 4.32
N PHE A 228 36.24 -11.63 3.95
CA PHE A 228 36.80 -12.72 4.76
C PHE A 228 37.34 -12.22 6.10
N CYS A 229 38.15 -11.15 6.10
CA CYS A 229 38.64 -10.54 7.34
C CYS A 229 37.50 -10.09 8.26
N SER A 230 36.39 -9.65 7.67
CA SER A 230 35.23 -9.17 8.42
C SER A 230 34.57 -10.24 9.33
N ARG A 231 34.81 -11.53 9.07
CA ARG A 231 34.32 -12.62 9.95
C ARG A 231 35.02 -12.70 11.30
N TYR A 232 36.19 -12.07 11.43
CA TYR A 232 36.99 -12.08 12.65
C TYR A 232 36.81 -10.81 13.50
N PHE A 233 35.98 -9.85 13.04
CA PHE A 233 35.65 -8.63 13.77
C PHE A 233 34.23 -8.70 14.33
N GLU A 234 34.10 -8.82 15.65
CA GLU A 234 32.80 -8.83 16.34
C GLU A 234 32.38 -7.40 16.74
N ASP A 235 33.33 -6.55 17.11
CA ASP A 235 33.08 -5.20 17.65
C ASP A 235 32.93 -4.08 16.61
N ILE A 236 33.03 -4.41 15.31
CA ILE A 236 33.01 -3.43 14.20
C ILE A 236 31.86 -3.78 13.25
N GLU A 237 31.18 -2.78 12.70
CA GLU A 237 30.19 -3.01 11.64
C GLU A 237 30.86 -3.58 10.37
N THR A 238 30.41 -4.76 9.96
CA THR A 238 30.87 -5.54 8.81
C THR A 238 29.70 -5.90 7.90
N ARG A 239 29.99 -6.47 6.74
CA ARG A 239 28.92 -6.96 5.83
C ARG A 239 28.02 -8.02 6.46
N PHE A 240 28.53 -8.81 7.40
CA PHE A 240 27.78 -9.91 8.02
C PHE A 240 26.97 -9.48 9.24
N ASN A 241 27.47 -8.56 10.06
CA ASN A 241 26.79 -8.10 11.28
C ASN A 241 26.04 -6.76 11.11
N ARG A 242 26.14 -6.11 9.94
CA ARG A 242 25.39 -4.90 9.64
C ARG A 242 23.90 -5.16 9.73
N ALA A 243 23.24 -4.42 10.61
CA ALA A 243 21.80 -4.50 10.80
C ALA A 243 21.06 -4.27 9.47
N ARG A 244 19.97 -5.02 9.27
CA ARG A 244 19.07 -4.84 8.13
C ARG A 244 18.55 -3.40 8.08
N ARG A 245 18.22 -2.94 6.86
CA ARG A 245 17.72 -1.57 6.63
C ARG A 245 16.51 -1.28 7.52
N VAL A 246 15.57 -2.22 7.58
CA VAL A 246 14.57 -2.30 8.64
C VAL A 246 14.98 -3.45 9.56
N CYS A 247 15.31 -3.10 10.80
CA CYS A 247 15.60 -4.04 11.88
C CYS A 247 14.65 -3.65 13.00
N ASP A 248 13.61 -4.45 13.12
CA ASP A 248 12.56 -4.42 14.14
C ASP A 248 12.82 -5.44 15.26
N ASP A 249 13.96 -6.14 15.19
CA ASP A 249 14.42 -7.03 16.25
C ASP A 249 14.47 -6.27 17.58
N PRO A 250 13.87 -6.82 18.65
CA PRO A 250 13.98 -6.23 19.96
C PRO A 250 15.46 -6.15 20.34
N LEU A 251 15.89 -4.96 20.79
CA LEU A 251 17.20 -4.86 21.43
C LEU A 251 17.22 -5.85 22.60
N ASP A 252 18.33 -6.55 22.78
CA ASP A 252 18.63 -7.34 23.97
C ASP A 252 18.84 -6.39 25.17
N LYS A 253 17.79 -5.64 25.50
CA LYS A 253 17.64 -4.91 26.76
C LYS A 253 17.15 -5.98 27.71
N GLY A 254 18.09 -6.53 28.48
CA GLY A 254 17.87 -7.64 29.40
C GLY A 254 16.46 -7.70 29.98
N CYS A 255 15.79 -8.81 29.71
CA CYS A 255 14.59 -9.29 30.39
C CYS A 255 13.54 -8.20 30.68
N SER A 256 12.70 -7.88 29.69
CA SER A 256 11.33 -7.48 29.99
C SER A 256 10.68 -8.62 30.79
N LYS A 257 10.68 -8.51 32.11
CA LYS A 257 10.12 -9.52 33.03
C LYS A 257 8.59 -9.71 32.91
N SER A 258 7.92 -9.06 31.96
CA SER A 258 6.48 -9.11 31.71
C SER A 258 6.21 -9.57 30.28
N CYS A 259 5.24 -10.47 30.12
CA CYS A 259 4.79 -10.99 28.82
C CYS A 259 3.58 -10.23 28.25
N LEU A 260 3.03 -9.22 28.96
CA LEU A 260 1.81 -8.53 28.53
C LEU A 260 1.99 -7.70 27.26
N PHE A 261 3.16 -7.05 27.13
CA PHE A 261 3.53 -6.24 25.98
C PHE A 261 5.00 -6.57 25.65
N PRO A 262 5.27 -7.56 24.79
CA PRO A 262 6.64 -7.79 24.35
C PRO A 262 7.17 -6.53 23.65
N PRO A 263 8.47 -6.22 23.75
CA PRO A 263 9.06 -5.14 22.96
C PRO A 263 8.91 -5.50 21.47
N VAL A 264 8.05 -4.77 20.76
CA VAL A 264 7.86 -4.94 19.31
C VAL A 264 8.44 -3.73 18.60
N GLY A 265 9.36 -3.98 17.66
CA GLY A 265 9.94 -2.94 16.85
C GLY A 265 10.98 -2.06 17.55
N LYS A 266 11.56 -1.16 16.76
CA LYS A 266 12.61 -0.23 17.19
C LYS A 266 12.17 1.21 16.98
N ALA A 267 11.75 1.86 18.07
CA ALA A 267 11.58 3.30 18.10
C ALA A 267 12.93 4.01 17.90
N GLY A 268 12.94 5.17 17.24
CA GLY A 268 14.17 5.87 16.80
C GLY A 268 15.20 6.11 17.90
N SER A 269 16.47 6.28 17.52
CA SER A 269 17.61 6.33 18.47
C SER A 269 17.67 7.55 19.41
N SER A 270 16.92 8.62 19.13
CA SER A 270 16.84 9.82 19.99
C SER A 270 15.39 10.17 20.26
N GLY A 271 14.85 9.64 21.35
CA GLY A 271 13.54 10.03 21.86
C GLY A 271 13.63 11.29 22.73
N THR A 272 12.62 12.16 22.66
CA THR A 272 12.52 13.33 23.54
C THR A 272 11.52 13.05 24.66
N ILE A 273 11.90 13.34 25.91
CA ILE A 273 10.99 13.16 27.06
C ILE A 273 10.03 14.34 27.10
N PHE A 274 8.75 14.06 27.28
CA PHE A 274 7.71 15.06 27.48
C PHE A 274 6.67 14.56 28.49
N THR A 275 5.85 15.47 29.01
CA THR A 275 4.78 15.14 29.94
C THR A 275 3.44 15.11 29.21
N LEU A 276 2.72 14.00 29.35
CA LEU A 276 1.35 13.81 28.86
C LEU A 276 0.37 14.62 29.71
N ASN A 277 -0.53 15.33 29.05
CA ASN A 277 -1.67 15.93 29.73
C ASN A 277 -2.64 14.82 30.19
N GLU A 278 -3.44 15.07 31.23
CA GLU A 278 -4.40 14.08 31.76
C GLU A 278 -5.33 13.51 30.68
N LYS A 279 -5.79 14.35 29.74
CA LYS A 279 -6.54 13.91 28.54
C LYS A 279 -5.77 12.88 27.71
N GLN A 280 -4.54 13.19 27.32
CA GLN A 280 -3.72 12.32 26.47
C GLN A 280 -3.39 11.01 27.19
N LYS A 281 -3.12 11.11 28.49
CA LYS A 281 -2.87 9.99 29.38
C LYS A 281 -4.09 9.06 29.43
N LEU A 282 -5.29 9.62 29.62
CA LEU A 282 -6.54 8.86 29.63
C LEU A 282 -6.82 8.21 28.26
N GLN A 283 -6.70 8.95 27.16
CA GLN A 283 -6.91 8.43 25.80
C GLN A 283 -5.95 7.27 25.48
N ALA A 284 -4.66 7.45 25.75
CA ALA A 284 -3.63 6.44 25.53
C ALA A 284 -3.87 5.21 26.41
N HIS A 285 -4.10 5.41 27.71
CA HIS A 285 -4.30 4.32 28.66
C HIS A 285 -5.58 3.52 28.37
N ARG A 286 -6.68 4.21 28.02
CA ARG A 286 -7.94 3.57 27.62
C ARG A 286 -7.73 2.64 26.42
N TYR A 287 -7.01 3.10 25.39
CA TYR A 287 -6.74 2.27 24.22
C TYR A 287 -5.93 1.01 24.60
N VAL A 288 -4.89 1.17 25.43
CA VAL A 288 -4.07 0.06 25.91
C VAL A 288 -4.91 -0.97 26.68
N LEU A 289 -5.82 -0.51 27.56
CA LEU A 289 -6.70 -1.40 28.32
C LEU A 289 -7.66 -2.17 27.44
N LEU A 290 -8.37 -1.49 26.52
CA LEU A 290 -9.39 -2.12 25.68
C LEU A 290 -8.79 -3.09 24.65
N ASN A 291 -7.53 -2.89 24.25
CA ASN A 291 -6.83 -3.74 23.29
C ASN A 291 -5.90 -4.77 23.94
N CYS A 292 -5.82 -4.84 25.27
CA CYS A 292 -5.00 -5.83 25.96
C CYS A 292 -5.76 -7.18 26.07
N PRO A 293 -5.22 -8.30 25.55
CA PRO A 293 -5.86 -9.61 25.66
C PRO A 293 -6.16 -10.01 27.11
N ALA A 294 -5.25 -9.73 28.04
CA ALA A 294 -5.41 -10.04 29.46
C ALA A 294 -6.52 -9.24 30.17
N VAL A 295 -7.01 -8.16 29.54
CA VAL A 295 -8.07 -7.29 30.09
C VAL A 295 -9.45 -7.65 29.53
N LYS A 296 -9.53 -8.43 28.44
CA LYS A 296 -10.79 -8.75 27.74
C LYS A 296 -11.87 -9.33 28.67
N ASP A 297 -11.49 -10.22 29.59
CA ASP A 297 -12.43 -10.82 30.54
C ASP A 297 -13.04 -9.79 31.50
N TYR A 298 -12.24 -8.82 31.95
CA TYR A 298 -12.72 -7.71 32.79
C TYR A 298 -13.63 -6.76 32.02
N VAL A 299 -13.36 -6.53 30.72
CA VAL A 299 -14.29 -5.75 29.86
C VAL A 299 -15.63 -6.47 29.78
N ASN A 300 -15.63 -7.80 29.62
CA ASN A 300 -16.86 -8.59 29.60
C ASN A 300 -17.57 -8.61 30.95
N GLU A 301 -16.84 -8.70 32.07
CA GLU A 301 -17.40 -8.55 33.42
C GLU A 301 -18.07 -7.18 33.58
N PHE A 302 -17.46 -6.11 33.07
CA PHE A 302 -18.02 -4.77 33.14
C PHE A 302 -19.27 -4.61 32.27
N ARG A 303 -19.31 -5.21 31.08
CA ARG A 303 -20.52 -5.28 30.23
C ARG A 303 -21.68 -5.94 30.98
N GLU A 304 -21.41 -7.04 31.68
CA GLU A 304 -22.39 -7.72 32.53
C GLU A 304 -22.84 -6.87 33.73
N TYR A 305 -21.90 -6.19 34.38
CA TYR A 305 -22.20 -5.25 35.47
C TYR A 305 -23.14 -4.13 35.02
N ILE A 306 -22.91 -3.55 33.83
CA ILE A 306 -23.78 -2.54 33.22
C ILE A 306 -25.19 -3.13 32.97
N ARG A 307 -25.27 -4.35 32.41
CA ARG A 307 -26.54 -5.03 32.14
C ARG A 307 -27.35 -5.25 33.42
N ARG A 308 -26.70 -5.67 34.51
CA ARG A 308 -27.34 -5.91 35.82
C ARG A 308 -27.75 -4.63 36.54
N SER A 309 -26.96 -3.56 36.39
CA SER A 309 -27.21 -2.27 37.07
C SER A 309 -28.36 -1.46 36.43
N SER A 310 -28.80 -1.84 35.24
CA SER A 310 -29.85 -1.15 34.48
C SER A 310 -31.25 -1.57 34.96
N LYS A 311 -31.84 -0.82 35.89
CA LYS A 311 -33.20 -1.11 36.42
C LYS A 311 -34.27 -0.92 35.32
N GLY A 312 -34.95 -2.00 34.94
CA GLY A 312 -36.22 -1.98 34.21
C GLY A 312 -36.18 -1.84 32.68
N ARG A 313 -35.05 -1.46 32.07
CA ARG A 313 -34.88 -1.42 30.60
C ARG A 313 -33.53 -2.03 30.23
N ARG A 314 -33.53 -3.05 29.36
CA ARG A 314 -32.28 -3.60 28.80
C ARG A 314 -31.60 -2.48 27.99
N PRO A 315 -30.38 -2.04 28.36
CA PRO A 315 -29.68 -1.00 27.62
C PRO A 315 -29.37 -1.50 26.21
N ASN A 316 -29.46 -0.61 25.22
CA ASN A 316 -29.07 -0.91 23.85
C ASN A 316 -27.58 -1.25 23.80
N PRO A 317 -27.11 -2.26 23.03
CA PRO A 317 -25.69 -2.55 22.86
C PRO A 317 -24.79 -1.33 22.64
N THR A 318 -25.24 -0.35 21.85
CA THR A 318 -24.51 0.90 21.62
C THR A 318 -24.32 1.73 22.90
N ASP A 319 -25.30 1.73 23.80
CA ASP A 319 -25.21 2.47 25.07
C ASP A 319 -24.30 1.75 26.06
N ILE A 320 -24.24 0.41 26.00
CA ILE A 320 -23.28 -0.38 26.78
C ILE A 320 -21.86 -0.01 26.36
N GLU A 321 -21.54 -0.05 25.06
CA GLU A 321 -20.18 0.26 24.58
C GLU A 321 -19.78 1.72 24.87
N LYS A 322 -20.71 2.69 24.78
CA LYS A 322 -20.46 4.08 25.21
C LYS A 322 -20.08 4.16 26.70
N ARG A 323 -20.75 3.39 27.56
CA ARG A 323 -20.44 3.34 29.00
C ARG A 323 -19.14 2.61 29.28
N VAL A 324 -18.86 1.51 28.57
CA VAL A 324 -17.55 0.84 28.62
C VAL A 324 -16.45 1.84 28.29
N PHE A 325 -16.58 2.53 27.16
CA PHE A 325 -15.61 3.52 26.71
C PHE A 325 -15.36 4.67 27.72
N LYS A 326 -16.40 5.13 28.42
CA LYS A 326 -16.31 6.25 29.35
C LYS A 326 -15.91 5.86 30.78
N GLU A 327 -16.46 4.76 31.29
CA GLU A 327 -16.40 4.42 32.72
C GLU A 327 -15.38 3.30 33.03
N PHE A 328 -15.00 2.47 32.04
CA PHE A 328 -14.24 1.24 32.27
C PHE A 328 -12.89 1.49 32.96
N VAL A 329 -12.14 2.52 32.55
CA VAL A 329 -10.82 2.81 33.14
C VAL A 329 -10.93 3.01 34.66
N SER A 330 -11.89 3.83 35.09
CA SER A 330 -12.13 4.11 36.52
C SER A 330 -12.71 2.92 37.27
N TRP A 331 -13.51 2.09 36.61
CA TRP A 331 -14.07 0.88 37.20
C TRP A 331 -13.00 -0.19 37.37
N PHE A 332 -12.14 -0.38 36.36
CA PHE A 332 -11.05 -1.36 36.37
C PHE A 332 -10.06 -1.05 37.48
N GLU A 333 -9.65 0.21 37.64
CA GLU A 333 -8.81 0.65 38.75
C GLU A 333 -9.44 0.27 40.11
N LYS A 334 -10.71 0.63 40.35
CA LYS A 334 -11.41 0.33 41.61
C LYS A 334 -11.59 -1.18 41.85
N ARG A 335 -11.87 -1.95 40.80
CA ARG A 335 -12.07 -3.40 40.86
C ARG A 335 -10.79 -4.11 41.26
N ILE A 336 -9.66 -3.71 40.69
CA ILE A 336 -8.34 -4.31 40.91
C ILE A 336 -7.72 -3.83 42.22
N MET A 337 -7.97 -2.58 42.65
CA MET A 337 -7.46 -2.02 43.90
C MET A 337 -8.26 -2.43 45.16
N ASN A 338 -9.23 -3.35 45.03
CA ASN A 338 -9.97 -3.87 46.17
C ASN A 338 -9.08 -4.88 46.95
N PRO A 339 -8.84 -4.69 48.27
CA PRO A 339 -7.95 -5.55 49.07
C PRO A 339 -8.23 -7.05 48.91
N ASP A 340 -9.49 -7.45 48.78
CA ASP A 340 -9.89 -8.86 48.64
C ASP A 340 -9.42 -9.50 47.31
N THR A 341 -9.16 -8.69 46.28
CA THR A 341 -8.81 -9.16 44.93
C THR A 341 -7.33 -8.93 44.60
N ILE A 342 -6.68 -7.96 45.28
CA ILE A 342 -5.27 -7.59 45.03
C ILE A 342 -4.33 -8.78 45.22
N GLU A 343 -4.52 -9.64 46.21
CA GLU A 343 -3.52 -10.67 46.55
C GLU A 343 -3.38 -11.77 45.48
N GLN A 344 -4.44 -12.04 44.71
CA GLN A 344 -4.49 -13.14 43.73
C GLN A 344 -4.08 -12.74 42.30
N LEU A 345 -3.90 -11.44 42.04
CA LEU A 345 -3.67 -10.92 40.69
C LEU A 345 -2.18 -10.82 40.33
N SER A 346 -1.89 -10.98 39.03
CA SER A 346 -0.53 -10.78 38.51
C SER A 346 -0.07 -9.35 38.77
N ILE A 347 1.23 -9.19 39.01
CA ILE A 347 1.86 -7.88 39.24
C ILE A 347 1.62 -6.95 38.05
N ASP A 348 1.60 -7.50 36.83
CA ASP A 348 1.45 -6.73 35.60
C ASP A 348 0.04 -6.12 35.48
N ILE A 349 -1.01 -6.85 35.86
CA ILE A 349 -2.40 -6.34 35.91
C ILE A 349 -2.53 -5.21 36.93
N LYS A 350 -1.83 -5.30 38.08
CA LYS A 350 -1.82 -4.24 39.09
C LYS A 350 -1.21 -2.95 38.55
N PHE A 351 -0.09 -3.03 37.83
CA PHE A 351 0.52 -1.87 37.19
C PHE A 351 -0.34 -1.31 36.06
N LEU A 352 -1.01 -2.19 35.31
CA LEU A 352 -1.94 -1.76 34.28
C LEU A 352 -3.14 -1.02 34.88
N ALA A 353 -3.70 -1.48 35.99
CA ALA A 353 -4.81 -0.81 36.69
C ALA A 353 -4.44 0.56 37.29
N ARG A 354 -3.17 0.79 37.65
CA ARG A 354 -2.68 2.11 38.11
C ARG A 354 -2.59 3.15 36.99
N GLY A 355 -2.57 2.70 35.74
CA GLY A 355 -2.28 3.56 34.60
C GLY A 355 -0.81 3.92 34.44
N PRO A 356 -0.47 4.62 33.34
CA PRO A 356 0.91 4.95 33.01
C PRO A 356 1.47 6.13 33.82
N LEU A 357 2.80 6.30 33.76
CA LEU A 357 3.45 7.55 34.19
C LEU A 357 3.05 8.70 33.26
N SER A 358 3.01 9.92 33.81
CA SER A 358 2.75 11.13 33.01
C SER A 358 3.94 11.49 32.11
N ASN A 359 5.15 11.03 32.42
CA ASN A 359 6.31 11.21 31.55
C ASN A 359 6.34 10.12 30.48
N ALA A 360 6.38 10.54 29.22
CA ALA A 360 6.45 9.68 28.05
C ALA A 360 7.62 10.09 27.15
N THR A 361 8.05 9.18 26.28
CA THR A 361 9.11 9.43 25.30
C THR A 361 8.51 9.56 23.91
N ARG A 362 8.83 10.62 23.20
CA ARG A 362 8.37 10.89 21.83
C ARG A 362 9.43 10.49 20.82
N TYR A 363 9.00 9.87 19.72
CA TYR A 363 9.85 9.48 18.60
C TYR A 363 9.36 10.08 17.29
N SER A 364 10.28 10.32 16.36
CA SER A 364 9.96 10.83 15.02
C SER A 364 9.88 9.71 13.96
N ALA A 365 10.36 8.51 14.29
CA ALA A 365 10.24 7.32 13.45
C ALA A 365 10.25 6.05 14.32
N CYS A 366 9.60 5.00 13.83
CA CYS A 366 9.56 3.68 14.44
C CYS A 366 9.67 2.60 13.36
N LYS A 367 10.47 1.57 13.59
CA LYS A 367 10.57 0.39 12.74
C LYS A 367 9.72 -0.73 13.34
N ILE A 368 8.68 -1.17 12.68
CA ILE A 368 7.78 -2.23 13.16
C ILE A 368 7.10 -2.92 11.97
N ASN A 369 6.82 -4.21 12.10
CA ASN A 369 6.17 -5.04 11.08
C ASN A 369 6.89 -4.97 9.71
N GLY A 370 8.23 -5.04 9.72
CA GLY A 370 9.05 -4.92 8.51
C GLY A 370 9.01 -3.55 7.81
N CYS A 371 8.35 -2.55 8.40
CA CYS A 371 8.19 -1.20 7.85
C CYS A 371 8.89 -0.14 8.72
N THR A 372 9.29 0.98 8.12
CA THR A 372 9.76 2.16 8.87
C THR A 372 8.70 3.25 8.82
N PHE A 373 7.94 3.43 9.89
CA PHE A 373 6.97 4.51 10.04
C PHE A 373 7.66 5.82 10.41
N ARG A 374 7.18 6.94 9.88
CA ARG A 374 7.67 8.29 10.18
C ARG A 374 6.49 9.21 10.45
N THR A 375 6.68 10.17 11.37
CA THR A 375 5.65 11.19 11.61
C THR A 375 5.56 12.15 10.43
N ILE A 376 4.38 12.72 10.18
CA ILE A 376 4.17 13.73 9.13
C ILE A 376 5.19 14.88 9.27
N ALA A 377 5.47 15.31 10.50
CA ALA A 377 6.45 16.37 10.77
C ALA A 377 7.88 16.00 10.33
N ARG A 378 8.26 14.72 10.44
CA ARG A 378 9.57 14.24 9.95
C ARG A 378 9.62 14.13 8.42
N GLU A 379 8.47 13.92 7.80
CA GLU A 379 8.36 13.80 6.35
C GLU A 379 8.34 15.13 5.61
N GLU A 380 8.11 16.23 6.34
CA GLU A 380 8.12 17.56 5.76
C GLU A 380 9.47 17.84 5.05
N GLY A 381 9.40 18.07 3.74
CA GLY A 381 10.57 18.29 2.88
C GLY A 381 11.20 17.02 2.27
N LEU A 382 10.79 15.82 2.69
CA LEU A 382 11.23 14.57 2.06
C LEU A 382 10.45 14.31 0.76
N ARG A 383 11.04 13.48 -0.12
CA ARG A 383 10.41 12.98 -1.36
C ARG A 383 9.88 11.55 -1.20
N THR A 384 9.62 11.13 0.03
CA THR A 384 9.14 9.80 0.39
C THR A 384 8.07 9.90 1.46
N GLN A 385 7.09 8.99 1.46
CA GLN A 385 6.03 8.94 2.47
C GLN A 385 5.97 7.59 3.19
N ASN A 386 5.94 7.63 4.50
CA ASN A 386 5.98 6.49 5.42
C ASN A 386 5.06 6.77 6.65
N SER A 387 4.15 7.74 6.52
CA SER A 387 3.24 8.19 7.57
C SER A 387 1.84 7.62 7.41
N GLY A 388 1.54 6.91 6.33
CA GLY A 388 0.23 6.27 6.16
C GLY A 388 0.09 5.03 7.04
N VAL A 389 -1.03 4.98 7.76
CA VAL A 389 -1.37 3.95 8.73
C VAL A 389 -2.72 3.35 8.37
N TYR A 390 -2.80 2.03 8.41
CA TYR A 390 -4.01 1.24 8.26
C TYR A 390 -4.25 0.38 9.49
N LEU A 391 -5.52 0.29 9.89
CA LEU A 391 -5.99 -0.59 10.95
C LEU A 391 -7.32 -1.20 10.52
N THR A 392 -7.43 -2.52 10.62
CA THR A 392 -8.72 -3.23 10.58
C THR A 392 -9.21 -3.39 12.02
N SER A 393 -10.42 -2.91 12.31
CA SER A 393 -11.03 -3.08 13.63
C SER A 393 -12.33 -3.87 13.51
N SER A 394 -12.39 -5.02 14.19
CA SER A 394 -13.57 -5.87 14.29
C SER A 394 -14.61 -5.21 15.19
N THR A 395 -15.34 -4.24 14.63
CA THR A 395 -16.35 -3.49 15.36
C THR A 395 -17.71 -4.14 15.21
N PRO A 396 -18.56 -4.09 16.24
CA PRO A 396 -19.94 -4.50 16.11
C PRO A 396 -20.67 -3.51 15.19
N CYS A 397 -20.88 -3.87 13.93
CA CYS A 397 -21.54 -3.04 12.93
C CYS A 397 -22.97 -3.56 12.64
N VAL A 398 -23.82 -2.66 12.18
CA VAL A 398 -25.20 -3.00 11.81
C VAL A 398 -25.24 -3.12 10.28
N ALA A 399 -25.64 -4.30 9.78
CA ALA A 399 -25.51 -4.65 8.35
C ALA A 399 -26.36 -3.76 7.41
N SER A 400 -27.42 -3.13 7.90
CA SER A 400 -28.20 -2.15 7.14
C SER A 400 -28.98 -1.22 8.06
N ARG A 401 -29.62 -0.17 7.52
CA ARG A 401 -30.57 0.66 8.28
C ARG A 401 -31.83 -0.09 8.73
N VAL A 402 -32.11 -1.25 8.13
CA VAL A 402 -33.33 -2.05 8.33
C VAL A 402 -33.07 -3.19 9.32
N ASP A 403 -31.90 -3.81 9.25
CA ASP A 403 -31.43 -4.78 10.23
C ASP A 403 -30.91 -4.03 11.46
N LYS A 404 -31.29 -4.44 12.68
CA LYS A 404 -30.73 -3.88 13.92
C LYS A 404 -29.79 -4.86 14.62
N ASN A 405 -29.54 -6.01 13.99
CA ASN A 405 -28.62 -7.01 14.51
C ASN A 405 -27.19 -6.54 14.32
N LEU A 406 -26.45 -6.55 15.43
CA LEU A 406 -25.05 -6.20 15.49
C LEU A 406 -24.24 -7.42 15.03
N ARG A 407 -23.66 -7.35 13.84
CA ARG A 407 -22.70 -8.34 13.34
C ARG A 407 -21.30 -7.79 13.60
N GLN A 408 -20.37 -8.66 13.98
CA GLN A 408 -18.98 -8.27 14.07
C GLN A 408 -18.47 -8.19 12.63
N GLY A 409 -18.16 -6.98 12.19
CA GLY A 409 -17.64 -6.72 10.85
C GLY A 409 -16.33 -5.97 10.95
N ASP A 410 -15.41 -6.33 10.07
CA ASP A 410 -14.11 -5.70 9.99
C ASP A 410 -14.25 -4.36 9.27
N VAL A 411 -14.01 -3.27 10.01
CA VAL A 411 -14.10 -1.91 9.49
C VAL A 411 -12.70 -1.37 9.24
N PRO A 412 -12.38 -0.94 8.01
CA PRO A 412 -11.09 -0.37 7.69
C PRO A 412 -10.97 1.08 8.17
N TYR A 413 -9.87 1.39 8.83
CA TYR A 413 -9.49 2.74 9.24
C TYR A 413 -8.19 3.16 8.57
N TYR A 414 -8.21 4.33 7.93
CA TYR A 414 -7.07 4.91 7.24
C TYR A 414 -6.67 6.22 7.91
N GLY A 415 -5.38 6.35 8.24
CA GLY A 415 -4.87 7.46 9.02
C GLY A 415 -3.51 7.96 8.55
N LYS A 416 -3.14 9.15 9.02
CA LYS A 416 -1.77 9.67 8.91
C LYS A 416 -1.14 9.77 10.29
N LEU A 417 0.12 9.35 10.42
CA LEU A 417 0.87 9.28 11.67
C LEU A 417 1.34 10.68 12.12
N GLU A 418 0.70 11.23 13.14
CA GLU A 418 1.06 12.53 13.72
C GLU A 418 2.22 12.42 14.70
N ASP A 419 2.16 11.44 15.60
CA ASP A 419 3.10 11.32 16.72
C ASP A 419 3.34 9.85 17.09
N ILE A 420 4.50 9.56 17.66
CA ILE A 420 4.86 8.23 18.17
C ILE A 420 5.29 8.41 19.62
N ILE A 421 4.57 7.78 20.54
CA ILE A 421 4.82 7.91 21.98
C ILE A 421 5.10 6.55 22.59
N GLU A 422 6.08 6.48 23.48
CA GLU A 422 6.34 5.34 24.35
C GLU A 422 5.95 5.72 25.77
N VAL A 423 5.04 4.94 26.34
CA VAL A 423 4.46 5.18 27.65
C VAL A 423 4.96 4.12 28.62
N SER A 424 5.49 4.55 29.78
CA SER A 424 6.07 3.66 30.79
C SER A 424 5.10 3.36 31.94
N TYR A 425 4.96 2.09 32.27
CA TYR A 425 4.24 1.62 33.45
C TYR A 425 5.24 1.35 34.57
N TYR A 426 5.76 2.44 35.15
CA TYR A 426 6.68 2.41 36.31
C TYR A 426 7.93 1.53 36.10
N GLY A 427 8.44 1.46 34.87
CA GLY A 427 9.62 0.66 34.52
C GLY A 427 9.38 -0.85 34.46
N ARG A 428 8.13 -1.32 34.63
CA ARG A 428 7.78 -2.74 34.52
C ARG A 428 7.70 -3.21 33.07
N PHE A 429 7.01 -2.42 32.23
CA PHE A 429 6.94 -2.55 30.79
C PHE A 429 6.65 -1.18 30.17
N THR A 430 6.94 -1.05 28.87
CA THR A 430 6.61 0.12 28.06
C THR A 430 5.69 -0.27 26.92
N VAL A 431 4.89 0.69 26.45
CA VAL A 431 3.97 0.48 25.32
C VAL A 431 4.18 1.60 24.32
N VAL A 432 4.46 1.24 23.07
CA VAL A 432 4.60 2.18 21.95
C VAL A 432 3.25 2.35 21.27
N LEU A 433 2.78 3.61 21.20
CA LEU A 433 1.52 4.01 20.60
C LEU A 433 1.77 4.96 19.44
N PHE A 434 0.96 4.80 18.39
CA PHE A 434 0.89 5.73 17.27
C PHE A 434 -0.31 6.64 17.45
N LYS A 435 -0.08 7.95 17.43
CA LYS A 435 -1.13 8.96 17.36
C LYS A 435 -1.41 9.24 15.89
N CYS A 436 -2.62 8.96 15.44
CA CYS A 436 -3.01 9.08 14.06
C CYS A 436 -4.11 10.13 13.89
N LYS A 437 -4.08 10.79 12.74
CA LYS A 437 -5.21 11.55 12.20
C LYS A 437 -6.02 10.63 11.31
N TRP A 438 -7.17 10.16 11.80
CA TRP A 438 -8.03 9.22 11.08
C TRP A 438 -8.99 9.92 10.11
N ALA A 439 -9.12 9.38 8.90
CA ALA A 439 -10.18 9.76 7.97
C ALA A 439 -11.55 9.33 8.52
N ASP A 440 -12.61 10.10 8.20
CA ASP A 440 -13.98 9.75 8.62
C ASP A 440 -14.51 8.57 7.80
N SER A 441 -14.38 7.35 8.35
CA SER A 441 -14.92 6.11 7.77
C SER A 441 -16.44 5.96 7.95
N THR A 442 -17.06 6.77 8.82
CA THR A 442 -18.49 6.64 9.15
C THR A 442 -19.41 7.30 8.13
N ARG A 443 -18.87 8.23 7.34
CA ARG A 443 -19.62 8.99 6.32
C ARG A 443 -18.95 8.84 4.97
N HIS A 444 -19.76 8.83 3.91
CA HIS A 444 -19.30 8.93 2.51
C HIS A 444 -18.46 10.19 2.20
N ARG A 445 -18.26 11.09 3.17
CA ARG A 445 -17.45 12.31 3.05
C ARG A 445 -15.96 12.10 3.35
N GLY A 446 -15.59 11.12 4.19
CA GLY A 446 -14.20 10.85 4.56
C GLY A 446 -13.64 9.56 3.95
N TYR A 447 -14.52 8.64 3.54
CA TYR A 447 -14.16 7.39 2.89
C TYR A 447 -15.21 7.01 1.84
N ARG A 448 -14.75 6.52 0.69
CA ARG A 448 -15.58 5.90 -0.35
C ARG A 448 -14.78 4.88 -1.14
N ARG A 449 -15.44 3.86 -1.69
CA ARG A 449 -14.91 3.07 -2.80
C ARG A 449 -15.38 3.69 -4.10
N ASP A 450 -14.47 3.86 -5.06
CA ASP A 450 -14.84 4.32 -6.40
C ASP A 450 -15.39 3.15 -7.25
N GLN A 451 -15.77 3.43 -8.50
CA GLN A 451 -16.29 2.42 -9.44
C GLN A 451 -15.26 1.37 -9.83
N TRP A 452 -13.98 1.61 -9.55
CA TRP A 452 -12.84 0.75 -9.83
C TRP A 452 -12.39 -0.02 -8.59
N HIS A 453 -13.18 0.02 -7.51
CA HIS A 453 -12.90 -0.59 -6.21
C HIS A 453 -11.70 0.00 -5.46
N PHE A 454 -11.17 1.15 -5.87
CA PHE A 454 -10.12 1.83 -5.12
C PHE A 454 -10.67 2.50 -3.86
N HIS A 455 -9.99 2.29 -2.74
CA HIS A 455 -10.26 3.00 -1.50
C HIS A 455 -9.81 4.45 -1.62
N CYS A 456 -10.76 5.38 -1.53
CA CYS A 456 -10.53 6.81 -1.58
C CYS A 456 -10.82 7.42 -0.21
N VAL A 457 -9.87 8.19 0.32
CA VAL A 457 -9.94 8.81 1.64
C VAL A 457 -9.77 10.32 1.55
N ASN A 458 -10.41 11.03 2.47
CA ASN A 458 -10.29 12.49 2.60
C ASN A 458 -9.97 12.85 4.05
N PHE A 459 -8.87 13.59 4.24
CA PHE A 459 -8.34 14.00 5.56
C PHE A 459 -8.71 15.44 5.96
N GLU A 460 -9.50 16.16 5.16
CA GLU A 460 -9.96 17.52 5.50
C GLU A 460 -10.89 17.53 6.71
N ARG A 461 -11.72 16.49 6.83
CA ARG A 461 -12.66 16.30 7.95
C ARG A 461 -12.36 14.97 8.65
N PRO A 462 -11.39 14.94 9.57
CA PRO A 462 -11.06 13.73 10.30
C PRO A 462 -12.23 13.30 11.21
N ILE A 463 -12.27 12.01 11.57
CA ILE A 463 -13.30 11.47 12.48
C ILE A 463 -13.25 12.08 13.87
N HIS A 464 -12.06 12.57 14.27
CA HIS A 464 -11.80 13.22 15.54
C HIS A 464 -10.85 14.41 15.35
N THR A 465 -10.84 15.34 16.29
CA THR A 465 -9.83 16.41 16.35
C THR A 465 -8.66 16.03 17.27
N GLY A 466 -8.84 15.02 18.13
CA GLY A 466 -7.92 14.67 19.20
C GLY A 466 -8.05 15.60 20.42
N GLU A 467 -8.95 16.58 20.35
CA GLU A 467 -9.10 17.59 21.39
C GLU A 467 -10.09 17.19 22.48
N HIS A 468 -10.97 16.23 22.22
CA HIS A 468 -11.96 15.77 23.19
C HIS A 468 -11.49 14.49 23.88
N GLU A 469 -11.82 14.30 25.16
CA GLU A 469 -11.52 13.07 25.90
C GLU A 469 -12.15 11.82 25.26
N GLU A 470 -13.23 12.00 24.51
CA GLU A 470 -13.93 10.94 23.79
C GLU A 470 -13.25 10.55 22.47
N ASP A 471 -12.22 11.29 22.03
CA ASP A 471 -11.49 10.97 20.80
C ASP A 471 -10.57 9.76 21.01
N GLU A 472 -10.44 8.93 19.97
CA GLU A 472 -9.54 7.76 19.92
C GLU A 472 -8.41 7.95 18.89
N PRO A 473 -7.42 8.82 19.16
CA PRO A 473 -6.36 9.08 18.20
C PRO A 473 -5.24 8.03 18.25
N TYR A 474 -5.19 7.18 19.29
CA TYR A 474 -4.06 6.27 19.52
C TYR A 474 -4.36 4.86 19.03
N ILE A 475 -3.33 4.18 18.51
CA ILE A 475 -3.32 2.73 18.28
C ILE A 475 -2.03 2.10 18.81
N LEU A 476 -2.01 0.79 19.03
CA LEU A 476 -0.77 0.07 19.31
C LEU A 476 0.07 0.05 18.04
N ALA A 477 1.37 0.33 18.17
CA ALA A 477 2.27 0.31 17.01
C ALA A 477 2.30 -1.07 16.31
N SER A 478 2.10 -2.17 17.06
CA SER A 478 2.05 -3.53 16.52
C SER A 478 0.81 -3.82 15.67
N GLN A 479 -0.28 -3.08 15.86
CA GLN A 479 -1.52 -3.21 15.08
C GLN A 479 -1.47 -2.41 13.76
N ALA A 480 -0.44 -1.59 13.57
CA ALA A 480 -0.34 -0.70 12.43
C ALA A 480 0.20 -1.44 11.18
N SER A 481 -0.54 -1.33 10.09
CA SER A 481 -0.07 -1.70 8.74
C SER A 481 0.23 -0.43 7.94
N MET A 482 1.22 -0.51 7.04
CA MET A 482 1.63 0.64 6.24
C MET A 482 0.80 0.75 4.97
N VAL A 483 0.33 1.96 4.70
CA VAL A 483 -0.27 2.36 3.42
C VAL A 483 0.41 3.62 2.92
N TYR A 484 0.32 3.89 1.63
CA TYR A 484 0.68 5.18 1.06
C TYR A 484 -0.50 5.77 0.30
N TYR A 485 -0.49 7.10 0.18
CA TYR A 485 -1.59 7.84 -0.42
C TYR A 485 -1.16 8.45 -1.75
N VAL A 486 -1.93 8.22 -2.81
CA VAL A 486 -1.77 8.89 -4.10
C VAL A 486 -2.85 9.93 -4.24
N ASP A 487 -2.50 11.20 -4.42
CA ASP A 487 -3.50 12.27 -4.53
C ASP A 487 -4.26 12.19 -5.86
N ASP A 488 -5.58 12.36 -5.80
CA ASP A 488 -6.43 12.42 -6.98
C ASP A 488 -6.33 13.81 -7.64
N VAL A 489 -5.76 13.84 -8.84
CA VAL A 489 -5.58 15.08 -9.60
C VAL A 489 -6.89 15.67 -10.15
N VAL A 490 -7.94 14.85 -10.27
CA VAL A 490 -9.28 15.25 -10.73
C VAL A 490 -10.13 15.67 -9.54
N ASN A 491 -10.23 14.81 -8.52
CA ASN A 491 -11.00 15.07 -7.30
C ASN A 491 -10.11 15.61 -6.18
N LYS A 492 -9.76 16.90 -6.25
CA LYS A 492 -8.92 17.57 -5.24
C LYS A 492 -9.42 17.32 -3.80
N GLY A 493 -8.48 17.04 -2.89
CA GLY A 493 -8.75 16.73 -1.49
C GLY A 493 -8.97 15.23 -1.20
N TRP A 494 -9.14 14.41 -2.23
CA TRP A 494 -9.19 12.95 -2.11
C TRP A 494 -7.83 12.33 -2.44
N SER A 495 -7.48 11.28 -1.70
CA SER A 495 -6.31 10.45 -1.99
C SER A 495 -6.74 8.99 -2.10
N ILE A 496 -6.14 8.26 -3.04
CA ILE A 496 -6.25 6.82 -3.18
C ILE A 496 -5.33 6.15 -2.19
N VAL A 497 -5.81 5.13 -1.50
CA VAL A 497 -5.00 4.31 -0.62
C VAL A 497 -4.37 3.16 -1.40
N VAL A 498 -3.08 2.95 -1.22
CA VAL A 498 -2.37 1.77 -1.72
C VAL A 498 -1.70 1.05 -0.55
N HIS A 499 -2.01 -0.24 -0.41
CA HIS A 499 -1.44 -1.09 0.63
C HIS A 499 -0.01 -1.51 0.29
N LEU A 500 0.88 -1.44 1.29
CA LEU A 500 2.27 -1.81 1.12
C LEU A 500 2.54 -3.18 1.75
N LYS A 501 3.07 -4.12 0.97
CA LYS A 501 3.65 -5.35 1.51
C LYS A 501 5.15 -5.13 1.81
N PRO A 502 5.65 -5.44 3.03
CA PRO A 502 7.06 -5.29 3.36
C PRO A 502 7.95 -6.15 2.43
N ARG A 503 9.05 -5.58 1.93
CA ARG A 503 9.96 -6.26 0.99
C ARG A 503 10.77 -7.40 1.59
N ASP A 504 11.12 -7.29 2.88
CA ASP A 504 12.16 -8.12 3.50
C ASP A 504 11.59 -9.29 4.35
N LEU A 505 10.27 -9.47 4.37
CA LEU A 505 9.62 -10.63 4.98
C LEU A 505 9.47 -11.72 3.92
N TYR A 506 10.28 -12.77 4.04
CA TYR A 506 10.04 -14.04 3.37
C TYR A 506 9.07 -14.83 4.25
N GLU A 507 7.82 -14.89 3.83
CA GLU A 507 6.84 -15.83 4.38
C GLU A 507 7.22 -17.21 3.84
N MET A 508 8.14 -17.86 4.53
CA MET A 508 8.45 -19.27 4.29
C MET A 508 7.35 -20.07 4.98
N GLY A 509 6.14 -20.04 4.42
CA GLY A 509 4.88 -20.52 4.99
C GLY A 509 5.05 -21.47 6.16
N ASP A 510 4.88 -20.94 7.37
CA ASP A 510 4.69 -21.78 8.54
C ASP A 510 3.31 -22.44 8.40
N GLU A 511 3.19 -23.73 8.75
CA GLU A 511 1.92 -24.47 8.88
C GLU A 511 1.11 -23.97 10.09
N ILE A 512 0.86 -22.66 10.16
CA ILE A 512 0.00 -22.04 11.14
C ILE A 512 -1.28 -21.67 10.39
N GLU A 513 -2.40 -22.17 10.92
CA GLU A 513 -3.77 -21.92 10.49
C GLU A 513 -3.91 -20.53 9.84
N GLU A 514 -4.49 -20.52 8.64
CA GLU A 514 -4.96 -19.37 7.86
C GLU A 514 -5.34 -18.16 8.74
N ALA A 515 -4.34 -17.41 9.21
CA ALA A 515 -4.53 -16.03 9.56
C ALA A 515 -4.74 -15.38 8.19
N ALA A 516 -5.97 -14.95 7.94
CA ALA A 516 -6.34 -14.23 6.74
C ALA A 516 -5.43 -12.98 6.63
N ASP A 517 -4.28 -13.15 5.98
CA ASP A 517 -3.64 -12.07 5.28
C ASP A 517 -4.60 -11.74 4.15
N GLU A 518 -5.52 -10.83 4.45
CA GLU A 518 -6.42 -10.23 3.49
C GLU A 518 -5.58 -9.46 2.47
N ASP A 519 -5.01 -10.18 1.50
CA ASP A 519 -5.34 -9.80 0.14
C ASP A 519 -6.87 -9.68 0.12
N GLU A 520 -7.42 -8.46 0.15
CA GLU A 520 -8.72 -8.29 -0.49
C GLU A 520 -8.46 -8.83 -1.90
N PRO A 521 -9.00 -10.02 -2.26
CA PRO A 521 -8.73 -10.60 -3.54
C PRO A 521 -9.11 -9.53 -4.56
N HIS A 522 -8.19 -9.19 -5.46
CA HIS A 522 -8.46 -8.18 -6.48
C HIS A 522 -9.82 -8.51 -7.09
N GLN A 523 -10.83 -7.67 -6.83
CA GLN A 523 -12.16 -7.90 -7.35
C GLN A 523 -12.07 -7.76 -8.87
N GLU A 524 -12.28 -8.88 -9.56
CA GLU A 524 -12.38 -8.92 -11.01
C GLU A 524 -13.33 -7.82 -11.47
N GLN A 525 -12.82 -6.95 -12.34
CA GLN A 525 -13.66 -6.01 -13.04
C GLN A 525 -14.59 -6.82 -13.91
N ALA A 526 -15.88 -6.53 -13.82
CA ALA A 526 -16.91 -7.21 -14.60
C ALA A 526 -16.82 -6.75 -16.05
N LEU A 527 -15.76 -7.20 -16.76
CA LEU A 527 -15.44 -6.78 -18.12
C LEU A 527 -16.59 -7.05 -19.09
N ASP A 528 -17.36 -8.11 -18.87
CA ASP A 528 -18.55 -8.47 -19.65
C ASP A 528 -19.64 -7.38 -19.66
N GLN A 529 -19.64 -6.47 -18.67
CA GLN A 529 -20.56 -5.33 -18.65
C GLN A 529 -20.18 -4.23 -19.66
N TYR A 530 -18.92 -4.21 -20.11
CA TYR A 530 -18.38 -3.21 -21.02
C TYR A 530 -18.33 -3.68 -22.48
N PHE A 531 -18.43 -4.99 -22.74
CA PHE A 531 -18.35 -5.60 -24.06
C PHE A 531 -19.58 -6.50 -24.30
N GLY A 532 -20.64 -5.95 -24.89
CA GLY A 532 -21.90 -6.68 -25.10
C GLY A 532 -21.93 -7.55 -26.37
N ASN A 533 -22.79 -8.58 -26.38
CA ASN A 533 -22.96 -9.55 -27.49
C ASN A 533 -23.41 -8.94 -28.85
N SER A 534 -23.67 -7.64 -28.93
CA SER A 534 -24.08 -6.93 -30.16
C SER A 534 -22.98 -6.10 -30.81
N ASP A 535 -21.79 -6.00 -30.21
CA ASP A 535 -20.77 -5.08 -30.67
C ASP A 535 -19.87 -5.73 -31.74
N GLU A 536 -20.35 -5.76 -32.99
CA GLU A 536 -19.44 -5.72 -34.14
C GLU A 536 -18.71 -4.38 -34.12
N TYR A 537 -17.62 -4.32 -33.35
CA TYR A 537 -16.82 -3.13 -33.03
C TYR A 537 -17.56 -2.05 -32.24
N ILE A 538 -17.05 -1.78 -31.03
CA ILE A 538 -17.48 -0.64 -30.18
C ILE A 538 -17.42 0.64 -31.02
N GLN A 539 -18.59 1.16 -31.40
CA GLN A 539 -18.72 2.47 -32.00
C GLN A 539 -18.31 3.53 -30.96
N LEU A 540 -17.51 4.51 -31.38
CA LEU A 540 -17.12 5.63 -30.53
C LEU A 540 -18.33 6.30 -29.88
N ALA A 541 -18.12 6.80 -28.66
CA ALA A 541 -18.81 7.97 -28.12
C ALA A 541 -18.45 9.22 -28.95
N THR A 542 -18.83 9.23 -30.22
CA THR A 542 -18.83 10.42 -31.06
C THR A 542 -20.03 11.24 -30.61
N ASN A 543 -19.79 12.23 -29.75
CA ASN A 543 -20.54 13.49 -29.78
C ASN A 543 -19.90 14.64 -28.99
N HIS A 544 -18.85 14.46 -28.18
CA HIS A 544 -18.40 15.57 -27.30
C HIS A 544 -16.90 15.79 -27.02
N LEU A 545 -15.95 15.26 -27.81
CA LEU A 545 -14.53 15.61 -27.61
C LEU A 545 -13.92 16.25 -28.87
N ILE A 546 -13.36 17.44 -28.65
CA ILE A 546 -12.84 18.45 -29.57
C ILE A 546 -11.80 17.89 -30.56
N ASP A 547 -11.77 18.48 -31.76
CA ASP A 547 -10.91 18.26 -32.94
C ASP A 547 -9.38 18.25 -32.68
N ASP A 548 -8.86 17.30 -31.90
CA ASP A 548 -7.42 17.05 -31.83
C ASP A 548 -7.00 16.12 -33.01
N VAL A 549 -6.70 16.73 -34.16
CA VAL A 549 -6.19 16.03 -35.36
C VAL A 549 -4.67 15.88 -35.29
N VAL A 550 -4.17 14.67 -35.54
CA VAL A 550 -2.73 14.41 -35.67
C VAL A 550 -2.31 14.69 -37.12
N ASN A 551 -1.49 15.72 -37.30
CA ASN A 551 -0.90 16.08 -38.60
C ASN A 551 0.52 15.49 -38.73
N SER A 552 0.85 15.03 -39.94
CA SER A 552 2.15 14.44 -40.30
C SER A 552 3.32 15.40 -40.10
#